data_AF-A0A3M1BMW5-F1
#
_entry.id   AF-A0A3M1BMW5-F1
#
_cell.length_a   1.000
_cell.length_b   1.000
_cell.length_c   1.000
_cell.angle_alpha   90.00
_cell.angle_beta   90.00
_cell.angle_gamma   90.00
#
_symmetry.space_group_name_H-M   'P 1'
#
loop_
_entity.id
_entity.type
_entity.pdbx_description
1 polymer ?
#
loop_
_entity_poly.entity_id
_entity_poly.type
_entity_poly.pdbx_seq_one_letter_code
_entity_poly.pdbx_strand_id
1 'polypeptide(L)'
;STGRRDGIAEQYGNCNFEFVIYDEAQRMRRENIRIAMQKGKINLFFYDDSQILNADEEGWRENFLEEARLSSLKVEEFQLEGSYRVRGGHVYTSFVEGLLESDLHIDPRSLGDYELKLFERIEEMLSLLRKKACEGYRVALIAAFTESPGDRKNKTGKL
;
A
#
# COMPACT_ATOMS: atom_id res chain seq x y z
N SER A 1 4.84 -9.49 3.23
CA SER A 1 6.07 -10.29 3.03
C SER A 1 7.24 -9.35 2.72
N THR A 2 8.36 -9.42 3.44
CA THR A 2 9.57 -8.62 3.19
C THR A 2 10.52 -9.36 2.24
N GLY A 3 10.08 -9.56 1.00
CA GLY A 3 10.95 -9.67 -0.20
C GLY A 3 12.08 -10.71 -0.27
N ARG A 4 12.25 -11.66 0.67
CA ARG A 4 13.33 -12.67 0.58
C ARG A 4 13.01 -14.09 1.09
N ARG A 5 11.78 -14.39 1.50
CA ARG A 5 11.32 -15.75 1.83
C ARG A 5 9.86 -15.91 1.46
N ASP A 6 9.46 -17.14 1.13
CA ASP A 6 8.06 -17.50 0.85
C ASP A 6 7.17 -17.00 1.98
N GLY A 7 6.21 -16.15 1.63
CA GLY A 7 5.22 -15.65 2.59
C GLY A 7 4.39 -16.79 3.19
N ILE A 8 3.74 -16.51 4.32
CA ILE A 8 2.78 -17.43 4.94
C ILE A 8 1.70 -17.87 3.93
N ALA A 9 1.36 -17.00 2.99
CA ALA A 9 0.40 -17.23 1.91
C ALA A 9 0.97 -17.89 0.64
N GLU A 10 2.29 -18.08 0.52
CA GLU A 10 2.91 -18.52 -0.75
C GLU A 10 3.39 -19.98 -0.69
N GLN A 11 4.00 -20.44 0.42
CA GLN A 11 4.44 -21.84 0.56
C GLN A 11 4.94 -22.24 1.96
N TYR A 12 4.66 -21.44 2.98
CA TYR A 12 5.01 -21.80 4.37
C TYR A 12 4.31 -23.11 4.72
N GLY A 13 5.03 -24.08 5.30
CA GLY A 13 4.63 -25.49 5.42
C GLY A 13 3.26 -25.79 6.06
N ASN A 14 3.01 -27.05 6.40
CA ASN A 14 1.72 -27.44 7.01
C ASN A 14 1.65 -26.92 8.46
N CYS A 15 1.23 -25.66 8.61
CA CYS A 15 1.12 -24.95 9.88
C CYS A 15 -0.37 -24.68 10.11
N ASN A 16 -0.91 -25.10 11.25
CA ASN A 16 -2.28 -24.80 11.65
C ASN A 16 -2.24 -23.77 12.79
N PHE A 17 -2.17 -22.50 12.42
CA PHE A 17 -2.17 -21.40 13.39
C PHE A 17 -3.57 -21.23 14.01
N GLU A 18 -3.66 -20.70 15.23
CA GLU A 18 -4.97 -20.37 15.80
C GLU A 18 -5.56 -19.11 15.16
N PHE A 19 -4.70 -18.15 14.82
CA PHE A 19 -5.08 -16.86 14.28
C PHE A 19 -3.98 -16.34 13.33
N VAL A 20 -4.36 -15.84 12.16
CA VAL A 20 -3.44 -15.23 11.19
C VAL A 20 -4.03 -13.90 10.71
N ILE A 21 -3.18 -12.87 10.66
CA ILE A 21 -3.54 -11.57 10.08
C ILE A 21 -2.74 -11.38 8.79
N TYR A 22 -3.44 -10.99 7.74
CA TYR A 22 -2.89 -10.58 6.47
C TYR A 22 -3.16 -9.08 6.28
N ASP A 23 -2.09 -8.30 6.22
CA ASP A 23 -2.13 -6.86 5.93
C ASP A 23 -1.82 -6.62 4.44
N GLU A 24 -2.35 -5.54 3.87
CA GLU A 24 -2.26 -5.21 2.44
C GLU A 24 -2.70 -6.38 1.53
N ALA A 25 -3.79 -7.07 1.92
CA ALA A 25 -4.22 -8.30 1.27
C ALA A 25 -4.78 -8.08 -0.14
N GLN A 26 -5.11 -6.84 -0.52
CA GLN A 26 -5.46 -6.48 -1.90
C GLN A 26 -4.35 -6.83 -2.91
N ARG A 27 -3.09 -6.88 -2.43
CA ARG A 27 -1.91 -7.22 -3.23
C ARG A 27 -1.75 -8.72 -3.52
N MET A 28 -2.62 -9.56 -2.97
CA MET A 28 -2.54 -11.00 -3.16
C MET A 28 -3.06 -11.43 -4.53
N ARG A 29 -2.43 -12.45 -5.09
CA ARG A 29 -3.02 -13.24 -6.18
C ARG A 29 -4.09 -14.17 -5.64
N ARG A 30 -5.02 -14.59 -6.49
CA ARG A 30 -6.11 -15.48 -6.11
C ARG A 30 -5.62 -16.82 -5.54
N GLU A 31 -4.52 -17.34 -6.08
CA GLU A 31 -3.87 -18.54 -5.55
C GLU A 31 -3.40 -18.37 -4.09
N ASN A 32 -2.83 -17.20 -3.77
CA ASN A 32 -2.34 -16.88 -2.44
C ASN A 32 -3.48 -16.69 -1.45
N ILE A 33 -4.61 -16.12 -1.88
CA ILE A 33 -5.82 -16.00 -1.05
C ILE A 33 -6.30 -17.38 -0.61
N ARG A 34 -6.40 -18.32 -1.55
CA ARG A 34 -6.81 -19.71 -1.25
C ARG A 34 -5.88 -20.37 -0.24
N ILE A 35 -4.57 -20.25 -0.44
CA ILE A 35 -3.57 -20.82 0.47
C ILE A 35 -3.68 -20.16 1.85
N ALA A 36 -3.80 -18.83 1.89
CA ALA A 36 -3.87 -18.04 3.12
C ALA A 36 -5.05 -18.44 4.00
N MET A 37 -6.22 -18.68 3.41
CA MET A 37 -7.44 -19.11 4.11
C MET A 37 -7.31 -20.46 4.84
N GLN A 38 -6.33 -21.28 4.44
CA GLN A 38 -6.12 -22.62 5.02
C GLN A 38 -5.05 -22.63 6.13
N LYS A 39 -4.40 -21.50 6.42
CA LYS A 39 -3.28 -21.44 7.37
C LYS A 39 -3.68 -21.29 8.83
N GLY A 40 -4.88 -20.78 9.10
CA GLY A 40 -5.36 -20.54 10.45
C GLY A 40 -6.78 -21.04 10.66
N LYS A 41 -7.13 -21.31 11.92
CA LYS A 41 -8.53 -21.50 12.35
C LYS A 41 -9.34 -20.22 12.14
N ILE A 42 -8.72 -19.06 12.37
CA ILE A 42 -9.28 -17.73 12.13
C ILE A 42 -8.26 -16.96 11.27
N ASN A 43 -8.72 -16.38 10.17
CA ASN A 43 -7.90 -15.58 9.27
C ASN A 43 -8.55 -14.20 9.11
N LEU A 44 -7.79 -13.15 9.39
CA LEU A 44 -8.22 -11.76 9.23
C LEU A 44 -7.47 -11.13 8.06
N PHE A 45 -8.20 -10.54 7.13
CA PHE A 45 -7.65 -9.88 5.95
C PHE A 45 -7.98 -8.39 6.01
N PHE A 46 -6.96 -7.55 6.00
CA PHE A 46 -7.11 -6.11 5.76
C PHE A 46 -6.82 -5.84 4.28
N TYR A 47 -7.79 -5.28 3.57
CA TYR A 47 -7.69 -4.94 2.17
C TYR A 47 -8.52 -3.70 1.87
N ASP A 48 -8.21 -3.07 0.74
CA ASP A 48 -8.92 -1.92 0.19
C ASP A 48 -8.89 -2.06 -1.34
N ASP A 49 -10.05 -2.31 -1.95
CA ASP A 49 -10.17 -2.54 -3.39
C ASP A 49 -9.72 -1.31 -4.20
N SER A 50 -9.84 -0.11 -3.63
CA SER A 50 -9.38 1.13 -4.28
C SER A 50 -7.86 1.25 -4.38
N GLN A 51 -7.12 0.44 -3.64
CA GLN A 51 -5.65 0.42 -3.61
C GLN A 51 -5.05 -0.70 -4.47
N ILE A 52 -5.83 -1.30 -5.36
CA ILE A 52 -5.35 -2.25 -6.36
C ILE A 52 -4.71 -1.46 -7.51
N LEU A 53 -3.39 -1.56 -7.65
CA LEU A 53 -2.61 -0.75 -8.58
C LEU A 53 -2.03 -1.57 -9.74
N ASN A 54 -1.82 -2.87 -9.54
CA ASN A 54 -1.22 -3.75 -10.54
C ASN A 54 -2.24 -4.75 -11.09
N ALA A 55 -2.08 -5.11 -12.37
CA ALA A 55 -3.00 -6.05 -13.04
C ALA A 55 -2.92 -7.49 -12.50
N ASP A 56 -1.83 -7.86 -11.81
CA ASP A 56 -1.67 -9.17 -11.18
C ASP A 56 -2.10 -9.19 -9.70
N GLU A 57 -2.58 -8.06 -9.17
CA GLU A 57 -3.20 -7.99 -7.85
C GLU A 57 -4.68 -8.39 -7.99
N GLU A 58 -5.06 -9.46 -7.29
CA GLU A 58 -6.38 -10.08 -7.37
C GLU A 58 -7.10 -10.12 -6.02
N GLY A 59 -6.63 -9.34 -5.03
CA GLY A 59 -7.23 -9.25 -3.70
C GLY A 59 -8.49 -8.37 -3.68
N TRP A 60 -9.37 -8.56 -4.65
CA TRP A 60 -10.70 -7.98 -4.71
C TRP A 60 -11.61 -8.65 -3.67
N ARG A 61 -12.53 -7.88 -3.06
CA ARG A 61 -13.58 -8.41 -2.18
C ARG A 61 -14.25 -9.67 -2.75
N GLU A 62 -14.65 -9.65 -4.02
CA GLU A 62 -15.35 -10.76 -4.67
C GLU A 62 -14.49 -12.04 -4.70
N ASN A 63 -13.19 -11.90 -4.90
CA ASN A 63 -12.28 -13.04 -4.94
C ASN A 63 -12.11 -13.67 -3.55
N PHE A 64 -12.07 -12.86 -2.48
CA PHE A 64 -12.09 -13.39 -1.12
C PHE A 64 -13.38 -14.15 -0.84
N LEU A 65 -14.54 -13.57 -1.16
CA LEU A 65 -15.82 -14.23 -0.92
C LEU A 65 -15.98 -15.52 -1.72
N GLU A 66 -15.55 -15.53 -2.98
CA GLU A 66 -15.62 -16.72 -3.82
C GLU A 66 -14.70 -17.84 -3.34
N GLU A 67 -13.46 -17.54 -2.97
CA GLU A 67 -12.53 -18.56 -2.43
C GLU A 67 -13.00 -19.09 -1.07
N ALA A 68 -13.59 -18.24 -0.22
CA ALA A 68 -14.20 -18.69 1.03
C ALA A 68 -15.41 -19.60 0.78
N ARG A 69 -16.28 -19.26 -0.19
CA ARG A 69 -17.42 -20.07 -0.59
C ARG A 69 -16.99 -21.43 -1.13
N LEU A 70 -15.99 -21.46 -2.02
CA LEU A 70 -15.40 -22.68 -2.56
C LEU A 70 -14.79 -23.57 -1.47
N SER A 71 -14.24 -22.94 -0.42
CA SER A 71 -13.64 -23.63 0.73
C SER A 71 -14.63 -23.92 1.87
N SER A 72 -15.92 -23.61 1.69
CA SER A 72 -16.97 -23.75 2.72
C SER A 72 -16.64 -23.06 4.05
N LEU A 73 -15.96 -21.91 3.99
CA LEU A 73 -15.57 -21.13 5.17
C LEU A 73 -16.67 -20.14 5.55
N LYS A 74 -16.81 -19.89 6.87
CA LYS A 74 -17.64 -18.80 7.38
C LYS A 74 -16.88 -17.48 7.20
N VAL A 75 -17.55 -16.47 6.66
CA VAL A 75 -17.01 -15.11 6.49
C VAL A 75 -17.82 -14.12 7.31
N GLU A 76 -17.11 -13.21 7.97
CA GLU A 76 -17.68 -12.01 8.58
C GLU A 76 -16.92 -10.80 8.04
N GLU A 77 -17.64 -9.79 7.56
CA GLU A 77 -17.07 -8.59 6.96
C GLU A 77 -17.27 -7.40 7.89
N PHE A 78 -16.23 -6.59 8.02
CA PHE A 78 -16.24 -5.36 8.80
C PHE A 78 -15.67 -4.23 7.95
N GLN A 79 -16.36 -3.09 7.92
CA GLN A 79 -15.88 -1.90 7.27
C GLN A 79 -15.33 -0.92 8.31
N LEU A 80 -14.11 -0.45 8.11
CA LEU A 80 -13.51 0.58 8.95
C LEU A 80 -13.83 1.95 8.36
N GLU A 81 -14.56 2.79 9.08
CA GLU A 81 -15.00 4.12 8.59
C GLU A 81 -13.96 5.24 8.80
N GLY A 82 -12.91 5.01 9.60
CA GLY A 82 -12.00 6.06 10.04
C GLY A 82 -10.63 6.05 9.37
N SER A 83 -10.23 7.17 8.75
CA SER A 83 -8.87 7.41 8.25
C SER A 83 -8.07 8.28 9.23
N TYR A 84 -7.17 7.67 10.02
CA TYR A 84 -6.39 8.36 11.05
C TYR A 84 -4.88 8.45 10.76
N ARG A 85 -4.42 8.01 9.58
CA ARG A 85 -2.99 7.86 9.27
C ARG A 85 -2.28 9.19 8.91
N VAL A 86 -3.01 10.20 8.45
CA VAL A 86 -2.45 11.44 7.90
C VAL A 86 -2.58 12.61 8.89
N ARG A 87 -1.48 13.36 9.06
CA ARG A 87 -1.47 14.56 9.94
C ARG A 87 -2.43 15.65 9.49
N GLY A 88 -2.71 15.72 8.18
CA GLY A 88 -3.68 16.65 7.60
C GLY A 88 -5.14 16.23 7.78
N GLY A 89 -5.39 15.08 8.42
CA GLY A 89 -6.72 14.56 8.70
C GLY A 89 -7.63 14.55 7.48
N HIS A 90 -8.91 14.87 7.71
CA HIS A 90 -9.94 14.92 6.67
C HIS A 90 -9.61 15.93 5.55
N VAL A 91 -8.95 17.05 5.85
CA VAL A 91 -8.65 18.09 4.86
C VAL A 91 -7.69 17.57 3.79
N TYR A 92 -6.65 16.84 4.21
CA TYR A 92 -5.72 16.20 3.27
C TYR A 92 -6.39 15.07 2.50
N THR A 93 -7.13 14.20 3.19
CA THR A 93 -7.80 13.06 2.54
C THR A 93 -8.77 13.51 1.46
N SER A 94 -9.65 14.47 1.77
CA SER A 94 -10.60 15.02 0.80
C SER A 94 -9.94 15.77 -0.36
N PHE A 95 -8.75 16.37 -0.15
CA PHE A 95 -8.00 16.99 -1.24
C PHE A 95 -7.48 15.94 -2.22
N VAL A 96 -6.97 14.82 -1.71
CA VAL A 96 -6.49 13.71 -2.55
C VAL A 96 -7.65 13.03 -3.27
N GLU A 97 -8.77 12.77 -2.60
CA GLU A 97 -9.99 12.21 -3.21
C GLU A 97 -10.52 13.11 -4.32
N GLY A 98 -10.69 14.41 -4.05
CA GLY A 98 -11.11 15.38 -5.05
C GLY A 98 -10.14 15.50 -6.24
N LEU A 99 -8.83 15.34 -6.02
CA LEU A 99 -7.85 15.29 -7.11
C LEU A 99 -8.04 14.05 -8.00
N LEU A 100 -8.33 12.89 -7.41
CA LEU A 100 -8.56 11.64 -8.15
C LEU A 100 -9.88 11.67 -8.93
N GLU A 101 -10.91 12.29 -8.35
CA GLU A 101 -12.24 12.42 -8.96
C GLU A 101 -12.37 13.62 -9.91
N SER A 102 -11.31 14.43 -10.05
CA SER A 102 -11.31 15.70 -10.80
C SER A 102 -12.33 16.73 -10.28
N ASP A 103 -12.69 16.65 -9.00
CA ASP A 103 -13.64 17.52 -8.31
C ASP A 103 -12.96 18.26 -7.14
N LEU A 104 -12.07 19.20 -7.49
CA LEU A 104 -11.25 19.94 -6.54
C LEU A 104 -11.99 21.15 -5.96
N HIS A 105 -12.49 20.99 -4.73
CA HIS A 105 -13.08 22.10 -3.94
C HIS A 105 -12.19 22.63 -2.83
N ILE A 106 -11.03 22.00 -2.60
CA ILE A 106 -10.13 22.34 -1.49
C ILE A 106 -8.92 23.12 -2.00
N ASP A 107 -8.68 24.29 -1.40
CA ASP A 107 -7.50 25.12 -1.67
C ASP A 107 -6.24 24.41 -1.14
N PRO A 108 -5.23 24.10 -1.98
CA PRO A 108 -3.99 23.46 -1.54
C PRO A 108 -3.25 24.22 -0.42
N ARG A 109 -3.48 25.53 -0.28
CA ARG A 109 -2.89 26.35 0.79
C ARG A 109 -3.47 26.04 2.17
N SER A 110 -4.62 25.37 2.23
CA SER A 110 -5.27 24.98 3.48
C SER A 110 -4.73 23.67 4.07
N LEU A 111 -3.79 22.99 3.39
CA LEU A 111 -3.30 21.66 3.77
C LEU A 111 -2.36 21.65 4.99
N GLY A 112 -2.10 22.78 5.64
CA GLY A 112 -1.33 22.86 6.89
C GLY A 112 0.11 22.38 6.74
N ASP A 113 0.40 21.18 7.26
CA ASP A 113 1.73 20.54 7.26
C ASP A 113 2.24 20.13 5.86
N TYR A 114 1.41 20.24 4.82
CA TYR A 114 1.75 19.83 3.46
C TYR A 114 2.03 21.05 2.56
N GLU A 115 3.04 20.92 1.70
CA GLU A 115 3.44 21.95 0.74
C GLU A 115 3.30 21.42 -0.69
N LEU A 116 2.62 22.18 -1.57
CA LEU A 116 2.68 21.96 -3.02
C LEU A 116 3.73 22.91 -3.61
N LYS A 117 4.79 22.36 -4.23
CA LYS A 117 5.85 23.12 -4.87
C LYS A 117 6.04 22.67 -6.31
N LEU A 118 6.01 23.63 -7.23
CA LEU A 118 6.32 23.43 -8.63
C LEU A 118 7.76 23.87 -8.89
N PHE A 119 8.52 23.04 -9.58
CA PHE A 119 9.90 23.31 -9.95
C PHE A 119 10.01 23.28 -11.48
N GLU A 120 10.68 24.28 -12.05
CA GLU A 120 10.99 24.28 -13.49
C GLU A 120 12.17 23.35 -13.80
N ARG A 121 12.99 23.05 -12.79
CA ARG A 121 14.22 22.28 -12.92
C ARG A 121 14.36 21.22 -11.83
N ILE A 122 14.77 20.01 -12.23
CA ILE A 122 14.96 18.89 -11.30
C ILE A 122 16.08 19.16 -10.28
N GLU A 123 17.13 19.90 -10.65
CA GLU A 123 18.23 20.20 -9.74
C GLU A 123 17.79 21.05 -8.55
N GLU A 124 16.80 21.93 -8.75
CA GLU A 124 16.25 22.78 -7.70
C GLU A 124 15.46 21.94 -6.69
N MET A 125 14.64 21.01 -7.17
CA MET A 125 13.94 20.05 -6.33
C MET A 125 14.94 19.22 -5.51
N LEU A 126 15.98 18.67 -6.15
CA LEU A 126 17.00 17.87 -5.47
C LEU A 126 17.79 18.68 -4.43
N SER A 127 18.14 19.92 -4.74
CA SER A 127 18.82 20.83 -3.80
C SER A 127 17.96 21.08 -2.56
N LEU A 128 16.67 21.34 -2.75
CA LEU A 128 15.72 21.52 -1.64
C LEU A 128 15.60 20.26 -0.77
N LEU A 129 15.48 19.08 -1.40
CA LEU A 129 15.40 17.81 -0.68
C LEU A 129 16.67 17.52 0.13
N ARG A 130 17.86 17.79 -0.42
CA ARG A 130 19.13 17.67 0.30
C ARG A 130 19.19 18.63 1.49
N LYS A 131 18.73 19.87 1.32
CA LYS A 131 18.66 20.83 2.42
C LYS A 131 17.75 20.34 3.55
N LYS A 132 16.55 19.84 3.24
CA LYS A 132 15.65 19.22 4.25
C LYS A 132 16.31 18.04 4.96
N ALA A 133 17.05 17.20 4.24
CA ALA A 133 17.80 16.10 4.85
C ALA A 133 18.88 16.62 5.84
N CYS A 134 19.61 17.67 5.48
CA CYS A 134 20.61 18.30 6.36
C CYS A 134 19.98 18.95 7.60
N GLU A 135 18.73 19.42 7.52
CA GLU A 135 17.95 19.96 8.63
C GLU A 135 17.39 18.85 9.56
N GLY A 136 17.65 17.57 9.26
CA GLY A 136 17.25 16.43 10.08
C GLY A 136 15.91 15.81 9.69
N TYR A 137 15.29 16.23 8.59
CA TYR A 137 14.06 15.62 8.08
C TYR A 137 14.33 14.26 7.42
N ARG A 138 13.39 13.33 7.57
CA ARG A 138 13.39 12.09 6.78
C ARG A 138 12.89 12.40 5.38
N VAL A 139 13.70 12.12 4.36
CA VAL A 139 13.38 12.40 2.97
C VAL A 139 13.21 11.09 2.22
N ALA A 140 12.07 10.92 1.56
CA ALA A 140 11.79 9.85 0.63
C ALA A 140 11.23 10.47 -0.66
N LEU A 141 11.68 9.98 -1.82
CA LEU A 141 11.20 10.42 -3.12
C LEU A 141 10.43 9.26 -3.77
N ILE A 142 9.22 9.55 -4.23
CA ILE A 142 8.37 8.63 -4.98
C ILE A 142 8.28 9.17 -6.41
N ALA A 143 8.45 8.29 -7.39
CA ALA A 143 8.34 8.62 -8.81
C ALA A 143 7.52 7.53 -9.52
N ALA A 144 6.66 7.93 -10.45
CA ALA A 144 5.84 7.00 -11.22
C ALA A 144 6.67 6.14 -12.19
N PHE A 145 7.79 6.66 -12.67
CA PHE A 145 8.71 5.95 -13.53
C PHE A 145 10.15 6.28 -13.14
N THR A 146 11.00 5.26 -13.10
CA THR A 146 12.44 5.45 -12.93
C THR A 146 13.15 4.73 -14.06
N GLU A 147 13.84 5.49 -14.90
CA GLU A 147 14.77 4.90 -15.86
C GLU A 147 16.13 4.81 -15.17
N SER A 148 16.29 3.77 -14.34
CA SER A 148 17.64 3.37 -13.92
C SER A 148 17.97 2.05 -14.63
N PRO A 149 19.13 1.93 -15.30
CA PRO A 149 19.68 0.62 -15.60
C PRO A 149 20.01 0.00 -14.24
N GLY A 150 19.03 -0.66 -13.63
CA GLY A 150 19.14 -1.13 -12.27
C GLY A 150 20.44 -1.89 -12.08
N ASP A 151 21.20 -1.57 -11.03
CA ASP A 151 22.44 -2.26 -10.74
C ASP A 151 22.11 -3.70 -10.32
N ARG A 152 22.05 -4.59 -11.31
CA ARG A 152 21.81 -6.03 -11.11
C ARG A 152 22.94 -6.68 -10.31
N LYS A 153 24.08 -5.99 -10.11
CA LYS A 153 25.24 -6.51 -9.36
C LYS A 153 25.28 -6.03 -7.91
N ASN A 154 24.81 -4.82 -7.59
CA ASN A 154 24.81 -4.30 -6.21
C ASN A 154 23.47 -3.65 -5.80
N LYS A 155 22.55 -4.48 -5.31
CA LYS A 155 21.22 -4.06 -4.80
C LYS A 155 21.25 -3.23 -3.49
N THR A 156 22.41 -2.88 -2.95
CA THR A 156 22.56 -2.19 -1.65
C THR A 156 23.39 -0.92 -1.71
N GLY A 157 23.63 -0.36 -2.90
CA GLY A 157 24.22 0.98 -3.01
C GLY A 157 23.31 2.01 -2.36
N LYS A 158 23.66 2.47 -1.15
CA LYS A 158 23.01 3.61 -0.51
C LYS A 158 23.25 4.84 -1.39
N LEU A 159 22.17 5.55 -1.73
CA LEU A 159 22.22 6.94 -2.15
C LEU A 159 22.68 7.84 -1.00
#